data_AF-A0A2A5NNX9-F1
#
_entry.id   AF-A0A2A5NNX9-F1
#
_cell.length_a   1.000
_cell.length_b   1.000
_cell.length_c   1.000
_cell.angle_alpha   90.00
_cell.angle_beta   90.00
_cell.angle_gamma   90.00
#
_symmetry.space_group_name_H-M   'P 1'
#
loop_
_entity.id
_entity.type
_entity.pdbx_description
1 polymer ?
#
loop_
_entity_poly.entity_id
_entity_poly.type
_entity_poly.pdbx_seq_one_letter_code
_entity_poly.pdbx_strand_id
1 'polypeptide(L)'
;MHWTDPVVLIAALGGGVGIGHVIRALATVLQKLRAGVSPREGKRRIDIVQQRDEALARLDKERMRASAEQARADWADANRQVAVENEQRAREHAAALRVQLIEQAGLTREELPAWPEMERTIPREQFLRVRRGQEGIG
;
A
#
# COMPACT_ATOMS: atom_id res chain seq x y z
N MET A 1 -79.74 4.49 45.92
CA MET A 1 -79.16 4.78 44.60
C MET A 1 -77.71 5.18 44.83
N HIS A 2 -76.80 4.20 44.86
CA HIS A 2 -75.41 4.41 45.23
C HIS A 2 -74.66 4.93 44.00
N TRP A 3 -74.42 6.24 43.95
CA TRP A 3 -73.45 6.82 43.03
C TRP A 3 -72.06 6.45 43.56
N THR A 4 -71.51 5.33 43.09
CA THR A 4 -70.09 5.03 43.28
C THR A 4 -69.30 6.00 42.42
N ASP A 5 -68.63 6.92 43.09
CA ASP A 5 -67.72 7.91 42.49
C ASP A 5 -66.69 7.18 41.59
N PRO A 6 -66.48 7.60 40.33
CA PRO A 6 -65.51 6.97 39.41
C PRO A 6 -64.10 6.85 40.01
N VAL A 7 -63.73 7.72 40.94
CA VAL A 7 -62.47 7.65 41.68
C VAL A 7 -62.40 6.41 42.58
N VAL A 8 -63.52 6.00 43.20
CA VAL A 8 -63.62 4.80 44.03
C VAL A 8 -63.58 3.53 43.17
N LEU A 9 -64.15 3.57 41.96
CA LEU A 9 -64.06 2.49 40.98
C LEU A 9 -62.62 2.31 40.44
N ILE A 10 -61.92 3.42 40.18
CA ILE A 10 -60.51 3.42 39.79
C ILE A 10 -59.60 2.99 40.95
N ALA A 11 -59.94 3.34 42.19
CA ALA A 11 -59.22 2.86 43.38
C ALA A 11 -59.47 1.36 43.64
N ALA A 12 -60.71 0.87 43.42
CA ALA A 12 -61.09 -0.53 43.60
C ALA A 12 -60.52 -1.46 42.51
N LEU A 13 -60.42 -0.99 41.26
CA LEU A 13 -59.75 -1.71 40.16
C LEU A 13 -58.23 -1.46 40.11
N GLY A 14 -57.76 -0.36 40.69
CA GLY A 14 -56.38 0.13 40.54
C GLY A 14 -55.47 -0.07 41.76
N GLY A 15 -55.97 -0.64 42.86
CA GLY A 15 -55.25 -0.77 44.14
C GLY A 15 -53.99 -1.67 44.16
N GLY A 16 -53.50 -2.15 43.02
CA GLY A 16 -52.22 -2.86 42.99
C GLY A 16 -51.77 -3.32 41.59
N VAL A 17 -52.70 -3.58 40.68
CA VAL A 17 -52.39 -4.17 39.36
C VAL A 17 -52.20 -3.11 38.27
N GLY A 18 -52.92 -1.98 38.33
CA GLY A 18 -52.90 -0.95 37.27
C GLY A 18 -51.64 -0.08 37.22
N ILE A 19 -51.07 0.27 38.39
CA ILE A 19 -49.94 1.20 38.48
C ILE A 19 -48.68 0.60 37.85
N GLY A 20 -48.44 -0.70 38.04
CA GLY A 20 -47.31 -1.40 37.42
C GLY A 20 -47.35 -1.37 35.89
N HIS A 21 -48.55 -1.46 35.30
CA HIS A 21 -48.72 -1.34 33.85
C HIS A 21 -48.48 0.08 33.33
N VAL A 22 -48.93 1.10 34.06
CA VAL A 22 -48.68 2.50 33.72
C VAL A 22 -47.18 2.81 33.77
N ILE A 23 -46.47 2.37 34.81
CA ILE A 23 -45.02 2.57 34.92
C ILE A 23 -44.28 1.83 33.80
N ARG A 24 -44.68 0.59 33.48
CA ARG A 24 -44.06 -0.19 32.41
C ARG A 24 -44.31 0.44 31.03
N ALA A 25 -45.53 0.94 30.79
CA ALA A 25 -45.85 1.66 29.56
C ALA A 25 -45.03 2.95 29.44
N LEU A 26 -44.90 3.71 30.52
CA LEU A 26 -44.10 4.93 30.57
C LEU A 26 -42.60 4.63 30.33
N ALA A 27 -42.06 3.61 30.99
CA ALA A 27 -40.69 3.15 30.78
C ALA A 27 -40.44 2.71 29.33
N THR A 28 -41.42 2.06 28.70
CA THR A 28 -41.32 1.62 27.29
C THR A 28 -41.31 2.80 26.33
N VAL A 29 -42.13 3.83 26.58
CA VAL A 29 -42.13 5.07 25.78
C VAL A 29 -40.80 5.83 25.95
N LEU A 30 -40.30 5.95 27.18
CA LEU A 30 -38.99 6.54 27.46
C LEU A 30 -37.84 5.77 26.80
N GLN A 31 -37.88 4.43 26.85
CA GLN A 31 -36.92 3.59 26.15
C GLN A 31 -36.98 3.78 24.63
N LYS A 32 -38.17 3.87 24.04
CA LYS A 32 -38.34 4.12 22.60
C LYS A 32 -37.88 5.52 22.19
N LEU A 33 -38.10 6.54 23.02
CA LEU A 33 -37.61 7.89 22.78
C LEU A 33 -36.07 7.95 22.86
N ARG A 34 -35.47 7.32 23.88
CA ARG A 34 -34.02 7.20 24.01
C ARG A 34 -33.41 6.37 22.88
N ALA A 35 -34.07 5.28 22.51
CA ALA A 35 -33.72 4.45 21.36
C ALA A 35 -34.09 5.09 20.01
N GLY A 36 -34.76 6.24 19.96
CA GLY A 36 -34.95 7.02 18.73
C GLY A 36 -33.78 7.97 18.46
N VAL A 37 -33.18 8.51 19.53
CA VAL A 37 -32.02 9.42 19.46
C VAL A 37 -30.71 8.63 19.33
N SER A 38 -30.57 7.53 20.07
CA SER A 38 -29.35 6.71 20.12
C SER A 38 -28.90 6.09 18.77
N PRO A 39 -29.77 5.55 17.89
CA PRO A 39 -29.36 4.97 16.62
C PRO A 39 -28.96 6.03 15.60
N ARG A 40 -29.56 7.23 15.65
CA ARG A 40 -29.24 8.34 14.74
C ARG A 40 -27.85 8.90 15.03
N GLU A 41 -27.50 8.98 16.31
CA GLU A 41 -26.17 9.42 16.75
C GLU A 41 -25.09 8.33 16.54
N GLY A 42 -25.45 7.06 16.76
CA GLY A 42 -24.59 5.91 16.43
C GLY A 42 -24.28 5.84 14.94
N LYS A 43 -25.30 5.97 14.07
CA LYS A 43 -25.12 5.96 12.61
C LYS A 43 -24.22 7.11 12.14
N ARG A 44 -24.43 8.33 12.64
CA ARG A 44 -23.57 9.47 12.30
C ARG A 44 -22.10 9.23 12.67
N ARG A 45 -21.84 8.65 13.83
CA ARG A 45 -20.45 8.31 14.25
C ARG A 45 -19.84 7.26 13.34
N ILE A 46 -20.59 6.21 12.99
CA ILE A 46 -20.13 5.16 12.07
C ILE A 46 -19.84 5.76 10.69
N ASP A 47 -20.73 6.59 10.16
CA ASP A 47 -20.55 7.25 8.86
C ASP A 47 -19.28 8.12 8.84
N ILE A 48 -19.02 8.89 9.92
CA ILE A 48 -17.81 9.72 10.05
C ILE A 48 -16.54 8.87 10.09
N VAL A 49 -16.54 7.78 10.87
CA VAL A 49 -15.39 6.87 10.96
C VAL A 49 -15.14 6.21 9.60
N GLN A 50 -16.20 5.75 8.93
CA GLN A 50 -16.10 5.14 7.61
C GLN A 50 -15.55 6.13 6.58
N GLN A 51 -16.04 7.37 6.55
CA GLN A 51 -15.51 8.41 5.64
C GLN A 51 -14.04 8.72 5.90
N ARG A 52 -13.63 8.77 7.18
CA ARG A 52 -12.22 8.97 7.55
C ARG A 52 -11.37 7.81 7.05
N ASP A 53 -11.80 6.58 7.30
CA ASP A 53 -11.03 5.39 6.95
C ASP A 53 -10.92 5.23 5.43
N GLU A 54 -11.98 5.54 4.69
CA GLU A 54 -11.96 5.60 3.22
C GLU A 54 -11.01 6.70 2.70
N ALA A 55 -10.98 7.88 3.34
CA ALA A 55 -10.07 8.95 2.98
C ALA A 55 -8.60 8.57 3.23
N LEU A 56 -8.32 7.95 4.38
CA LEU A 56 -6.98 7.45 4.72
C LEU A 56 -6.53 6.37 3.73
N ALA A 57 -7.40 5.41 3.40
CA ALA A 57 -7.09 4.35 2.46
C ALA A 57 -6.77 4.89 1.05
N ARG A 58 -7.46 5.94 0.59
CA ARG A 58 -7.14 6.61 -0.69
C ARG A 58 -5.76 7.26 -0.67
N LEU A 59 -5.46 7.98 0.41
CA LEU A 59 -4.20 8.68 0.58
C LEU A 59 -3.01 7.71 0.67
N ASP A 60 -3.16 6.59 1.39
CA ASP A 60 -2.14 5.54 1.45
C ASP A 60 -1.92 4.89 0.08
N LYS A 61 -3.00 4.66 -0.69
CA LYS A 61 -2.90 4.11 -2.04
C LYS A 61 -2.14 5.04 -2.99
N GLU A 62 -2.37 6.35 -2.88
CA GLU A 62 -1.64 7.35 -3.67
C GLU A 62 -0.17 7.43 -3.26
N ARG A 63 0.12 7.40 -1.96
CA ARG A 63 1.51 7.35 -1.45
C ARG A 63 2.25 6.11 -1.93
N MET A 64 1.61 4.94 -1.91
CA MET A 64 2.20 3.69 -2.39
C MET A 64 2.47 3.72 -3.90
N ARG A 65 1.64 4.40 -4.69
CA ARG A 65 1.89 4.58 -6.13
C ARG A 65 3.08 5.51 -6.36
N ALA A 66 3.11 6.65 -5.67
CA ALA A 66 4.19 7.61 -5.77
C ALA A 66 5.53 7.00 -5.32
N SER A 67 5.56 6.25 -4.22
CA SER A 67 6.78 5.59 -3.74
C SER A 67 7.24 4.48 -4.67
N ALA A 68 6.33 3.71 -5.26
CA ALA A 68 6.68 2.70 -6.25
C ALA A 68 7.25 3.32 -7.54
N GLU A 69 6.74 4.47 -7.97
CA GLU A 69 7.28 5.21 -9.11
C GLU A 69 8.68 5.77 -8.82
N GLN A 70 8.87 6.36 -7.63
CA GLN A 70 10.18 6.83 -7.18
C GLN A 70 11.19 5.70 -7.11
N ALA A 71 10.84 4.57 -6.50
CA ALA A 71 11.72 3.41 -6.40
C ALA A 71 12.15 2.87 -7.78
N ARG A 72 11.27 2.93 -8.79
CA ARG A 72 11.61 2.54 -10.16
C ARG A 72 12.57 3.54 -10.82
N ALA A 73 12.38 4.83 -10.59
CA ALA A 73 13.28 5.86 -11.10
C ALA A 73 14.67 5.74 -10.47
N ASP A 74 14.73 5.60 -9.14
CA ASP A 74 15.98 5.44 -8.40
C ASP A 74 16.75 4.19 -8.85
N TRP A 75 16.05 3.08 -9.06
CA TRP A 75 16.64 1.85 -9.60
C TRP A 75 17.17 2.02 -11.02
N ALA A 76 16.45 2.75 -11.88
CA ALA A 76 16.90 3.03 -13.24
C ALA A 76 18.14 3.93 -13.27
N ASP A 77 18.22 4.91 -12.37
CA ASP A 77 19.37 5.80 -12.22
C ASP A 77 20.60 5.06 -11.70
N ALA A 78 20.43 4.26 -10.65
CA ALA A 78 21.49 3.42 -10.11
C ALA A 78 22.06 2.46 -11.18
N ASN A 79 21.19 1.81 -11.95
CA ASN A 79 21.63 0.92 -13.02
C ASN A 79 22.35 1.64 -14.17
N ARG A 80 21.93 2.86 -14.50
CA ARG A 80 22.62 3.67 -15.51
C ARG A 80 24.05 3.97 -15.09
N GLN A 81 24.26 4.36 -13.84
CA GLN A 81 25.61 4.62 -13.30
C GLN A 81 26.48 3.36 -13.35
N VAL A 82 25.95 2.23 -12.89
CA VAL A 82 26.66 0.93 -12.93
C VAL A 82 27.01 0.53 -14.36
N ALA A 83 26.11 0.74 -15.33
CA ALA A 83 26.38 0.44 -16.73
C ALA A 83 27.53 1.30 -17.30
N VAL A 84 27.53 2.60 -17.00
CA VAL A 84 28.60 3.52 -17.41
C VAL A 84 29.94 3.13 -16.77
N GLU A 85 29.97 2.82 -15.49
CA GLU A 85 31.19 2.37 -14.80
C GLU A 85 31.73 1.06 -15.40
N ASN A 86 30.85 0.09 -15.66
CA ASN A 86 31.26 -1.18 -16.26
C ASN A 86 31.82 -0.99 -17.67
N GLU A 87 31.22 -0.09 -18.45
CA GLU A 87 31.74 0.26 -19.77
C GLU A 87 33.13 0.92 -19.67
N GLN A 88 33.32 1.86 -18.74
CA GLN A 88 34.63 2.48 -18.50
C GLN A 88 35.69 1.44 -18.10
N ARG A 89 35.37 0.55 -17.14
CA ARG A 89 36.28 -0.53 -16.73
C ARG A 89 36.64 -1.46 -17.89
N ALA A 90 35.67 -1.82 -18.73
CA ALA A 90 35.92 -2.63 -19.91
C ALA A 90 36.84 -1.93 -20.91
N ARG A 91 36.63 -0.62 -21.13
CA ARG A 91 37.48 0.20 -22.01
C ARG A 91 38.92 0.29 -21.50
N GLU A 92 39.10 0.55 -20.20
CA GLU A 92 40.40 0.61 -19.55
C GLU A 92 41.12 -0.74 -19.60
N HIS A 93 40.42 -1.83 -19.29
CA HIS A 93 41.01 -3.17 -19.32
C HIS A 93 41.49 -3.56 -20.72
N ALA A 94 40.69 -3.30 -21.75
CA ALA A 94 41.09 -3.58 -23.11
C ALA A 94 42.19 -2.62 -23.61
N ALA A 95 42.24 -1.37 -23.16
CA ALA A 95 43.37 -0.48 -23.42
C ALA A 95 44.67 -1.03 -22.78
N ALA A 96 44.60 -1.52 -21.53
CA ALA A 96 45.73 -2.14 -20.86
C ALA A 96 46.22 -3.42 -21.57
N LEU A 97 45.30 -4.28 -22.01
CA LEU A 97 45.64 -5.45 -22.84
C LEU A 97 46.31 -5.04 -24.15
N ARG A 98 45.87 -3.95 -24.77
CA ARG A 98 46.48 -3.44 -26.00
C ARG A 98 47.93 -3.00 -25.78
N VAL A 99 48.20 -2.33 -24.67
CA VAL A 99 49.57 -1.96 -24.27
C VAL A 99 50.42 -3.22 -24.06
N GLN A 100 49.90 -4.20 -23.31
CA GLN A 100 50.61 -5.47 -23.09
C GLN A 100 50.93 -6.21 -24.39
N LEU A 101 50.00 -6.25 -25.35
CA LEU A 101 50.24 -6.87 -26.66
C LEU A 101 51.32 -6.17 -27.48
N ILE A 102 51.39 -4.84 -27.42
CA ILE A 102 52.44 -4.07 -28.11
C ILE A 102 53.79 -4.32 -27.43
N GLU A 103 53.85 -4.20 -26.11
CA GLU A 103 55.10 -4.25 -25.35
C GLU A 103 55.68 -5.67 -25.24
N GLN A 104 54.84 -6.68 -25.01
CA GLN A 104 55.29 -8.05 -24.74
C GLN A 104 55.30 -8.93 -25.99
N ALA A 105 54.31 -8.79 -26.87
CA ALA A 105 54.21 -9.60 -28.09
C ALA A 105 54.86 -8.93 -29.32
N GLY A 106 55.32 -7.68 -29.19
CA GLY A 106 55.98 -6.95 -30.28
C GLY A 106 55.06 -6.60 -31.44
N LEU A 107 53.74 -6.69 -31.25
CA LEU A 107 52.74 -6.39 -32.28
C LEU A 107 52.73 -4.90 -32.58
N THR A 108 52.80 -4.56 -33.86
CA THR A 108 52.68 -3.16 -34.29
C THR A 108 51.22 -2.71 -34.23
N ARG A 109 51.00 -1.39 -34.19
CA ARG A 109 49.65 -0.80 -34.08
C ARG A 109 48.70 -1.25 -35.21
N GLU A 110 49.27 -1.55 -36.36
CA GLU A 110 48.60 -1.95 -37.60
C GLU A 110 48.19 -3.44 -37.61
N GLU A 111 48.91 -4.27 -36.86
CA GLU A 111 48.62 -5.70 -36.69
C GLU A 111 47.60 -5.98 -35.58
N LEU A 112 47.33 -4.99 -34.74
CA LEU A 112 46.33 -5.11 -33.68
C LEU A 112 44.92 -5.12 -34.28
N PRO A 113 44.06 -6.07 -33.88
CA PRO A 113 42.69 -6.09 -34.33
C PRO A 113 41.98 -4.77 -33.98
N ALA A 114 41.07 -4.36 -34.88
CA ALA A 114 40.16 -3.25 -34.62
C ALA A 114 39.40 -3.50 -33.31
N TRP A 115 39.06 -2.41 -32.62
CA TRP A 115 38.31 -2.49 -31.38
C TRP A 115 37.03 -3.32 -31.60
N PRO A 116 36.75 -4.32 -30.74
CA PRO A 116 35.50 -5.05 -30.84
C PRO A 116 34.35 -4.08 -30.58
N GLU A 117 33.43 -3.95 -31.55
CA GLU A 117 32.16 -3.27 -31.35
C GLU A 117 31.39 -4.05 -30.28
N MET A 118 31.37 -3.56 -29.04
CA MET A 118 30.77 -4.26 -27.89
C MET A 118 29.28 -4.58 -28.13
N GLU A 119 28.59 -3.75 -28.91
CA GLU A 119 27.18 -3.93 -29.30
C GLU A 119 26.95 -5.10 -30.27
N ARG A 120 28.00 -5.55 -30.97
CA ARG A 120 27.94 -6.60 -32.02
C ARG A 120 28.68 -7.87 -31.66
N THR A 121 29.61 -7.82 -30.71
CA THR A 121 30.54 -8.92 -30.43
C THR A 121 30.05 -9.93 -29.40
N ILE A 122 29.06 -9.59 -28.58
CA ILE A 122 28.44 -10.56 -27.66
C ILE A 122 27.02 -10.90 -28.15
N PRO A 123 26.77 -12.14 -28.63
CA PRO A 123 25.43 -12.59 -28.94
C PRO A 123 24.55 -12.46 -27.69
N ARG A 124 23.34 -11.89 -27.86
CA ARG A 124 22.42 -11.58 -26.76
C ARG A 124 22.17 -12.78 -25.83
N GLU A 125 22.20 -13.99 -26.38
CA GLU A 125 22.04 -15.24 -25.61
C GLU A 125 23.23 -15.56 -24.68
N GLN A 126 24.46 -15.26 -25.08
CA GLN A 126 25.65 -15.45 -24.24
C GLN A 126 25.67 -14.43 -23.11
N PHE A 127 25.31 -13.17 -23.39
CA PHE A 127 25.15 -12.14 -22.35
C PHE A 127 24.13 -12.56 -21.28
N LEU A 128 22.97 -13.07 -21.71
CA LEU A 128 21.92 -13.58 -20.80
C LEU A 128 22.34 -14.82 -20.00
N ARG A 129 23.30 -15.60 -20.50
CA ARG A 129 23.85 -16.77 -19.80
C ARG A 129 24.83 -16.35 -18.71
N VAL A 130 25.73 -15.40 -19.00
CA VAL A 130 26.67 -14.84 -18.02
C VAL A 130 25.90 -14.14 -16.88
N ARG A 131 24.87 -13.36 -17.22
CA ARG A 131 24.01 -12.71 -16.21
C ARG A 131 23.32 -13.71 -15.29
N ARG A 132 22.74 -14.80 -15.82
CA ARG A 132 22.12 -15.86 -15.00
C ARG A 132 23.14 -16.65 -14.16
N GLY A 133 24.37 -16.79 -14.66
CA GLY A 133 25.45 -17.47 -13.93
C GLY A 133 25.96 -16.69 -12.71
N GLN A 134 25.88 -15.36 -12.73
CA GLN A 134 26.25 -14.52 -11.57
C GLN A 134 25.16 -14.42 -10.50
N GLU A 135 23.88 -14.62 -10.85
CA GLU A 135 22.77 -14.69 -9.87
C GLU A 135 22.78 -16.00 -9.04
N GLY A 136 23.66 -16.97 -9.37
CA GLY A 136 23.80 -18.25 -8.68
C GLY A 136 24.94 -18.36 -7.66
N ILE A 137 25.67 -17.27 -7.40
CA ILE A 137 26.71 -17.20 -6.36
C ILE A 137 26.30 -16.09 -5.37
N GLY A 138 25.30 -16.41 -4.56
CA GLY A 138 24.83 -15.60 -3.43
C GLY A 138 24.47 -16.53 -2.28
#